data_AF-A0A7J4LAP9-F1
#
_entry.id   AF-A0A7J4LAP9-F1
#
_cell.length_a   1.000
_cell.length_b   1.000
_cell.length_c   1.000
_cell.angle_alpha   90.00
_cell.angle_beta   90.00
_cell.angle_gamma   90.00
#
_symmetry.space_group_name_H-M   'P 1'
#
loop_
_entity.id
_entity.type
_entity.pdbx_description
1 polymer ?
#
loop_
_entity_poly.entity_id
_entity_poly.type
_entity_poly.pdbx_seq_one_letter_code
_entity_poly.pdbx_strand_id
1 'polypeptide(L)'
;MKEYLKILSMVLVITLAVYPIISSVQAQQIYDPRDKNIPPIPSDLKQFYNNFRQKHTPELVRFLLAGSWNKDTNKVAKDFFSIGNFMVVHDTGKLQINTSRLAENYLKDNVTNPLKAKKSITLQTGETLKFKKLDRLSTAELYYYYVRDHIFFPHSSNEGGVTNRIPGFNLLVTTTSERVRFPTETVAAGVGACADQALLLATLLYMDGYEVAIGTAPSIGTKNEDGSITWAGYHVCVYLKDEGWGIGRHELKDDEFGNKMDGKWIILDPINSPRHVQNMRMMGGGKVLEFGDDPAWLNIISFDDPLVGYALIDEKAAKEFSV
;
A
#
# COMPACT_ATOMS: atom_id res chain seq x y z
N MET A 1 -14.08 -38.54 15.46
CA MET A 1 -13.75 -37.13 15.81
C MET A 1 -12.38 -36.94 16.46
N LYS A 2 -11.90 -37.83 17.36
CA LYS A 2 -10.62 -37.63 18.06
C LYS A 2 -9.34 -38.02 17.28
N GLU A 3 -9.41 -38.89 16.27
CA GLU A 3 -8.22 -39.28 15.48
C GLU A 3 -7.92 -38.35 14.29
N TYR A 4 -8.95 -37.83 13.63
CA TYR A 4 -8.79 -36.87 12.53
C TYR A 4 -8.12 -35.55 12.97
N LEU A 5 -8.35 -35.11 14.22
CA LEU A 5 -7.67 -33.92 14.77
C LEU A 5 -6.16 -34.15 15.05
N LYS A 6 -5.75 -35.39 15.35
CA LYS A 6 -4.32 -35.71 15.60
C LYS A 6 -3.52 -35.77 14.30
N ILE A 7 -4.14 -36.26 13.22
CA ILE A 7 -3.50 -36.32 11.89
C ILE A 7 -3.39 -34.89 11.31
N LEU A 8 -4.42 -34.05 11.46
CA LEU A 8 -4.35 -32.64 11.05
C LEU A 8 -3.29 -31.86 11.84
N SER A 9 -3.14 -32.12 13.14
CA SER A 9 -2.13 -31.44 13.97
C SER A 9 -0.70 -31.91 13.66
N MET A 10 -0.49 -33.18 13.29
CA MET A 10 0.84 -33.69 12.91
C MET A 10 1.27 -33.20 11.52
N VAL A 11 0.35 -33.16 10.55
CA VAL A 11 0.65 -32.63 9.21
C VAL A 11 0.94 -31.13 9.30
N LEU A 12 0.15 -30.34 10.05
CA LEU A 12 0.39 -28.89 10.22
C LEU A 12 1.73 -28.59 10.93
N VAL A 13 2.15 -29.41 11.89
CA VAL A 13 3.42 -29.24 12.62
C VAL A 13 4.63 -29.65 11.77
N ILE A 14 4.49 -30.62 10.86
CA ILE A 14 5.59 -31.09 10.01
C ILE A 14 5.77 -30.19 8.78
N THR A 15 4.71 -29.62 8.19
CA THR A 15 4.87 -28.62 7.10
C THR A 15 5.37 -27.27 7.60
N LEU A 16 5.19 -26.95 8.89
CA LEU A 16 5.74 -25.72 9.50
C LEU A 16 7.17 -25.89 10.04
N ALA A 17 7.70 -27.11 10.13
CA ALA A 17 9.01 -27.39 10.75
C ALA A 17 10.11 -27.85 9.77
N VAL A 18 9.81 -28.05 8.48
CA VAL A 18 10.81 -28.49 7.50
C VAL A 18 10.84 -27.57 6.29
N TYR A 19 11.41 -26.38 6.47
CA TYR A 19 12.13 -25.68 5.41
C TYR A 19 13.39 -25.01 6.01
N PRO A 20 14.52 -25.73 6.09
CA PRO A 20 15.81 -25.10 6.25
C PRO A 20 16.61 -25.34 4.98
N ILE A 21 16.62 -24.37 4.05
CA ILE A 21 17.72 -24.25 3.08
C ILE A 21 18.12 -22.78 2.99
N ILE A 22 19.10 -22.46 3.85
CA ILE A 22 20.28 -21.66 3.58
C ILE A 22 20.11 -20.56 2.52
N SER A 23 19.95 -19.33 3.00
CA SER A 23 20.73 -18.23 2.46
C SER A 23 21.33 -17.49 3.65
N SER A 24 22.59 -17.78 3.97
CA SER A 24 23.43 -16.88 4.74
C SER A 24 23.69 -15.63 3.90
N VAL A 25 22.65 -14.82 3.68
CA VAL A 25 22.83 -13.42 3.38
C VAL A 25 23.25 -12.86 4.73
N GLN A 26 24.49 -12.37 4.87
CA GLN A 26 24.83 -11.47 5.96
C GLN A 26 23.68 -10.48 6.04
N ALA A 27 22.89 -10.50 7.13
CA ALA A 27 21.75 -9.61 7.28
C ALA A 27 22.28 -8.21 7.06
N GLN A 28 22.08 -7.67 5.85
CA GLN A 28 22.57 -6.36 5.49
C GLN A 28 21.97 -5.43 6.53
N GLN A 29 22.82 -4.73 7.26
CA GLN A 29 22.36 -3.86 8.32
C GLN A 29 21.40 -2.85 7.68
N ILE A 30 20.11 -3.01 7.95
CA ILE A 30 19.08 -2.16 7.41
C ILE A 30 19.26 -0.77 8.04
N TYR A 31 19.58 0.21 7.20
CA TYR A 31 19.63 1.60 7.60
C TYR A 31 18.20 2.12 7.82
N ASP A 32 18.01 2.96 8.84
CA ASP A 32 16.75 3.66 9.07
C ASP A 32 16.85 5.08 8.49
N PRO A 33 16.36 5.32 7.25
CA PRO A 33 16.49 6.61 6.60
C PRO A 33 15.39 7.60 7.01
N ARG A 34 14.44 7.20 7.86
CA ARG A 34 13.28 8.02 8.23
C ARG A 34 13.70 9.33 8.88
N ASP A 35 13.01 10.42 8.53
CA ASP A 35 13.17 11.68 9.23
C ASP A 35 12.43 11.64 10.58
N LYS A 36 13.21 11.64 11.66
CA LYS A 36 12.70 11.59 13.04
C LYS A 36 12.17 12.93 13.55
N ASN A 37 12.27 13.99 12.74
CA ASN A 37 11.86 15.34 13.11
C ASN A 37 10.53 15.77 12.46
N ILE A 38 9.84 14.86 11.77
CA ILE A 38 8.51 15.15 11.23
C ILE A 38 7.55 15.46 12.39
N PRO A 39 6.90 16.65 12.40
CA PRO A 39 5.99 17.04 13.47
C PRO A 39 4.70 16.21 13.43
N PRO A 40 3.99 16.04 14.55
CA PRO A 40 2.67 15.42 14.53
C PRO A 40 1.69 16.21 13.65
N ILE A 41 0.66 15.54 13.12
CA ILE A 41 -0.38 16.23 12.35
C ILE A 41 -1.15 17.25 13.22
N PRO A 42 -1.60 18.38 12.64
CA PRO A 42 -2.49 19.34 13.29
C PRO A 42 -3.73 18.69 13.95
N SER A 43 -4.17 19.24 15.08
CA SER A 43 -5.33 18.72 15.85
C SER A 43 -6.61 18.65 15.02
N ASP A 44 -6.84 19.66 14.18
CA ASP A 44 -8.06 19.77 13.37
C ASP A 44 -8.09 18.69 12.28
N LEU A 45 -6.93 18.38 11.69
CA LEU A 45 -6.77 17.24 10.78
C LEU A 45 -7.03 15.92 11.51
N LYS A 46 -6.41 15.74 12.68
CA LYS A 46 -6.58 14.52 13.48
C LYS A 46 -8.05 14.28 13.85
N GLN A 47 -8.76 15.33 14.25
CA GLN A 47 -10.19 15.25 14.56
C GLN A 47 -11.00 14.85 13.32
N PHE A 48 -10.74 15.50 12.18
CA PHE A 48 -11.40 15.18 10.92
C PHE A 48 -11.18 13.72 10.50
N TYR A 49 -9.94 13.23 10.49
CA TYR A 49 -9.62 11.85 10.12
C TYR A 49 -10.27 10.82 11.05
N ASN A 50 -10.32 11.10 12.35
CA ASN A 50 -11.01 10.23 13.31
C ASN A 50 -12.51 10.17 13.04
N ASN A 51 -13.17 11.30 12.79
CA ASN A 51 -14.59 11.33 12.47
C ASN A 51 -14.89 10.60 11.15
N PHE A 52 -14.06 10.82 10.12
CA PHE A 52 -14.16 10.13 8.84
C PHE A 52 -14.04 8.62 9.00
N ARG A 53 -13.02 8.13 9.70
CA ARG A 53 -12.84 6.70 9.97
C ARG A 53 -13.96 6.09 10.79
N GLN A 54 -14.52 6.83 11.75
CA GLN A 54 -15.69 6.35 12.51
C GLN A 54 -16.90 6.15 11.60
N LYS A 55 -17.15 7.08 10.67
CA LYS A 55 -18.24 6.98 9.67
C LYS A 55 -18.06 5.77 8.73
N HIS A 56 -16.83 5.50 8.29
CA HIS A 56 -16.51 4.45 7.30
C HIS A 56 -15.91 3.18 7.89
N THR A 57 -16.04 2.99 9.20
CA THR A 57 -15.50 1.85 9.93
C THR A 57 -16.00 0.50 9.39
N PRO A 58 -17.31 0.31 9.11
CA PRO A 58 -17.81 -0.97 8.61
C PRO A 58 -17.17 -1.39 7.29
N GLU A 59 -17.03 -0.46 6.34
CA GLU A 59 -16.43 -0.69 5.02
C GLU A 59 -14.95 -1.03 5.14
N LEU A 60 -14.19 -0.26 5.93
CA LEU A 60 -12.77 -0.50 6.16
C LEU A 60 -12.52 -1.85 6.84
N VAL A 61 -13.36 -2.25 7.81
CA VAL A 61 -13.26 -3.58 8.45
C VAL A 61 -13.58 -4.70 7.46
N ARG A 62 -14.61 -4.53 6.63
CA ARG A 62 -14.95 -5.52 5.60
C ARG A 62 -13.83 -5.69 4.59
N PHE A 63 -13.16 -4.59 4.22
CA PHE A 63 -11.99 -4.62 3.34
C PHE A 63 -10.81 -5.38 3.96
N LEU A 64 -10.45 -5.06 5.20
CA LEU A 64 -9.36 -5.73 5.92
C LEU A 64 -9.61 -7.22 6.15
N LEU A 65 -10.87 -7.60 6.37
CA LEU A 65 -11.29 -8.98 6.62
C LEU A 65 -11.83 -9.68 5.35
N ALA A 66 -11.57 -9.12 4.17
CA ALA A 66 -12.02 -9.73 2.93
C ALA A 66 -11.27 -11.05 2.67
N GLY A 67 -11.93 -12.00 2.03
CA GLY A 67 -11.34 -13.28 1.64
C GLY A 67 -12.37 -14.15 0.91
N SER A 68 -12.03 -15.41 0.66
CA SER A 68 -12.92 -16.36 -0.04
C SER A 68 -14.26 -16.63 0.65
N TRP A 69 -14.43 -16.22 1.90
CA TRP A 69 -15.71 -16.33 2.64
C TRP A 69 -16.65 -15.15 2.37
N ASN A 70 -16.18 -14.08 1.73
CA ASN A 70 -16.99 -12.91 1.39
C ASN A 70 -17.82 -13.19 0.14
N LYS A 71 -19.14 -12.98 0.22
CA LYS A 71 -20.05 -13.15 -0.91
C LYS A 71 -20.11 -11.96 -1.87
N ASP A 72 -19.54 -10.82 -1.48
CA ASP A 72 -19.66 -9.54 -2.20
C ASP A 72 -18.30 -8.81 -2.29
N THR A 73 -17.33 -9.49 -2.89
CA THR A 73 -15.94 -8.99 -3.03
C THR A 73 -15.87 -7.70 -3.84
N ASN A 74 -16.72 -7.58 -4.87
CA ASN A 74 -16.78 -6.42 -5.76
C ASN A 74 -17.25 -5.18 -5.00
N LYS A 75 -18.33 -5.28 -4.20
CA LYS A 75 -18.77 -4.13 -3.38
C LYS A 75 -17.70 -3.72 -2.38
N VAL A 76 -17.04 -4.70 -1.74
CA VAL A 76 -15.98 -4.42 -0.77
C VAL A 76 -14.82 -3.64 -1.41
N ALA A 77 -14.40 -4.03 -2.61
CA ALA A 77 -13.36 -3.31 -3.35
C ALA A 77 -13.84 -1.90 -3.75
N LYS A 78 -15.04 -1.76 -4.30
CA LYS A 78 -15.61 -0.44 -4.70
C LYS A 78 -15.78 0.53 -3.53
N ASP A 79 -16.24 0.02 -2.38
CA ASP A 79 -16.33 0.81 -1.15
C ASP A 79 -14.94 1.34 -0.74
N PHE A 80 -13.92 0.47 -0.76
CA PHE A 80 -12.54 0.87 -0.50
C PHE A 80 -12.03 1.88 -1.53
N PHE A 81 -12.28 1.68 -2.82
CA PHE A 81 -11.85 2.63 -3.85
C PHE A 81 -12.49 4.01 -3.70
N SER A 82 -13.76 4.07 -3.29
CA SER A 82 -14.46 5.32 -3.03
C SER A 82 -13.84 6.06 -1.84
N ILE A 83 -13.59 5.33 -0.75
CA ILE A 83 -12.94 5.86 0.46
C ILE A 83 -11.51 6.29 0.17
N GLY A 84 -10.72 5.44 -0.49
CA GLY A 84 -9.33 5.69 -0.84
C GLY A 84 -9.18 6.88 -1.79
N ASN A 85 -10.04 7.01 -2.80
CA ASN A 85 -10.11 8.18 -3.66
C ASN A 85 -10.35 9.46 -2.85
N PHE A 86 -11.34 9.45 -1.95
CA PHE A 86 -11.58 10.60 -1.07
C PHE A 86 -10.36 10.93 -0.21
N MET A 87 -9.72 9.95 0.41
CA MET A 87 -8.54 10.15 1.25
C MET A 87 -7.38 10.78 0.47
N VAL A 88 -7.13 10.27 -0.75
CA VAL A 88 -6.08 10.80 -1.64
C VAL A 88 -6.39 12.24 -2.04
N VAL A 89 -7.57 12.50 -2.60
CA VAL A 89 -7.95 13.83 -3.09
C VAL A 89 -8.03 14.84 -1.95
N HIS A 90 -8.54 14.45 -0.78
CA HIS A 90 -8.55 15.29 0.42
C HIS A 90 -7.15 15.77 0.77
N ASP A 91 -6.17 14.88 0.88
CA ASP A 91 -4.83 15.24 1.32
C ASP A 91 -4.01 15.99 0.26
N THR A 92 -4.48 16.03 -1.00
CA THR A 92 -3.89 16.92 -2.03
C THR A 92 -4.32 18.38 -1.94
N GLY A 93 -5.30 18.74 -1.09
CA GLY A 93 -5.84 20.12 -1.02
C GLY A 93 -6.96 20.43 -2.00
N LYS A 94 -7.25 19.52 -2.93
CA LYS A 94 -8.19 19.74 -4.04
C LYS A 94 -9.66 19.83 -3.63
N LEU A 95 -10.03 19.38 -2.43
CA LEU A 95 -11.40 19.55 -1.91
C LEU A 95 -11.67 20.97 -1.40
N GLN A 96 -10.65 21.83 -1.30
CA GLN A 96 -10.73 23.25 -0.94
C GLN A 96 -11.40 23.57 0.40
N ILE A 97 -11.65 22.57 1.24
CA ILE A 97 -12.05 22.71 2.64
C ILE A 97 -10.82 22.93 3.54
N ASN A 98 -11.01 23.51 4.73
CA ASN A 98 -9.90 23.88 5.63
C ASN A 98 -8.97 22.70 5.95
N THR A 99 -9.52 21.53 6.28
CA THR A 99 -8.74 20.32 6.58
C THR A 99 -7.97 19.86 5.35
N SER A 100 -8.56 19.88 4.16
CA SER A 100 -7.87 19.52 2.91
C SER A 100 -6.66 20.43 2.66
N ARG A 101 -6.78 21.75 2.88
CA ARG A 101 -5.65 22.70 2.75
C ARG A 101 -4.56 22.47 3.81
N LEU A 102 -4.96 22.16 5.05
CA LEU A 102 -4.00 21.83 6.11
C LEU A 102 -3.20 20.58 5.75
N ALA A 103 -3.85 19.57 5.16
CA ALA A 103 -3.20 18.35 4.72
C ALA A 103 -2.20 18.59 3.58
N GLU A 104 -2.61 19.38 2.58
CA GLU A 104 -1.74 19.77 1.47
C GLU A 104 -0.49 20.49 1.96
N ASN A 105 -0.64 21.48 2.84
CA ASN A 105 0.48 22.22 3.42
C ASN A 105 1.40 21.29 4.22
N TYR A 106 0.82 20.40 5.03
CA TYR A 106 1.60 19.44 5.81
C TYR A 106 2.45 18.53 4.91
N LEU A 107 1.89 17.98 3.82
CA LEU A 107 2.66 17.15 2.88
C LEU A 107 3.70 17.96 2.10
N LYS A 108 3.37 19.21 1.73
CA LYS A 108 4.33 20.10 1.06
C LYS A 108 5.54 20.40 1.93
N ASP A 109 5.29 20.77 3.19
CA ASP A 109 6.32 21.23 4.11
C ASP A 109 7.21 20.08 4.59
N ASN A 110 6.63 18.89 4.79
CA ASN A 110 7.34 17.76 5.38
C ASN A 110 7.83 16.73 4.36
N VAL A 111 7.32 16.73 3.12
CA VAL A 111 7.64 15.70 2.11
C VAL A 111 8.02 16.31 0.77
N THR A 112 7.08 16.88 0.02
CA THR A 112 7.33 17.17 -1.41
C THR A 112 8.37 18.25 -1.61
N ASN A 113 8.32 19.36 -0.85
CA ASN A 113 9.29 20.45 -0.99
C ASN A 113 10.70 20.02 -0.53
N PRO A 114 10.87 19.38 0.65
CA PRO A 114 12.16 18.87 1.08
C PRO A 114 12.78 17.87 0.08
N LEU A 115 12.00 16.91 -0.43
CA LEU A 115 12.48 15.93 -1.40
C LEU A 115 12.94 16.61 -2.70
N LYS A 116 12.11 17.51 -3.25
CA LYS A 116 12.45 18.24 -4.48
C LYS A 116 13.64 19.18 -4.33
N ALA A 117 13.82 19.77 -3.16
CA ALA A 117 14.97 20.62 -2.87
C ALA A 117 16.27 19.79 -2.78
N LYS A 118 16.22 18.64 -2.09
CA LYS A 118 17.38 17.75 -1.92
C LYS A 118 17.75 16.99 -3.20
N LYS A 119 16.77 16.70 -4.07
CA LYS A 119 16.93 15.90 -5.32
C LYS A 119 17.67 14.59 -5.07
N SER A 120 17.49 14.02 -3.90
CA SER A 120 18.18 12.81 -3.47
C SER A 120 17.45 12.16 -2.32
N ILE A 121 17.67 10.86 -2.17
CA ILE A 121 17.05 10.08 -1.12
C ILE A 121 17.97 8.95 -0.67
N THR A 122 18.07 8.77 0.63
CA THR A 122 18.81 7.65 1.23
C THR A 122 17.89 6.45 1.36
N LEU A 123 18.33 5.30 0.89
CA LEU A 123 17.60 4.04 0.92
C LEU A 123 17.88 3.26 2.21
N GLN A 124 17.06 2.25 2.48
CA GLN A 124 17.27 1.30 3.59
C GLN A 124 18.55 0.47 3.44
N THR A 125 19.13 0.42 2.24
CA THR A 125 20.44 -0.18 1.98
C THR A 125 21.61 0.69 2.47
N GLY A 126 21.35 1.96 2.81
CA GLY A 126 22.36 2.97 3.15
C GLY A 126 22.87 3.76 1.93
N GLU A 127 22.52 3.34 0.72
CA GLU A 127 22.84 4.07 -0.51
C GLU A 127 22.03 5.38 -0.60
N THR A 128 22.60 6.41 -1.22
CA THR A 128 21.87 7.63 -1.56
C THR A 128 21.71 7.74 -3.07
N LEU A 129 20.47 7.62 -3.55
CA LEU A 129 20.12 7.94 -4.92
C LEU A 129 20.11 9.46 -5.10
N LYS A 130 20.79 9.95 -6.15
CA LYS A 130 20.88 11.39 -6.47
C LYS A 130 20.38 11.64 -7.88
N PHE A 131 19.49 12.62 -8.03
CA PHE A 131 18.89 13.01 -9.30
C PHE A 131 19.53 14.31 -9.78
N LYS A 132 20.14 14.27 -10.98
CA LYS A 132 20.73 15.48 -11.60
C LYS A 132 19.66 16.54 -11.89
N LYS A 133 18.49 16.11 -12.36
CA LYS A 133 17.30 16.90 -12.60
C LYS A 133 16.08 16.11 -12.15
N LEU A 134 15.07 16.80 -11.65
CA LEU A 134 13.76 16.21 -11.39
C LEU A 134 12.85 16.56 -12.56
N ASP A 135 12.92 15.76 -13.62
CA ASP A 135 11.85 15.68 -14.61
C ASP A 135 10.70 14.82 -14.07
N ARG A 136 9.66 14.58 -14.88
CA ARG A 136 8.47 13.87 -14.41
C ARG A 136 8.79 12.42 -13.99
N LEU A 137 9.54 11.67 -14.79
CA LEU A 137 9.97 10.31 -14.42
C LEU A 137 10.80 10.31 -13.13
N SER A 138 11.84 11.15 -13.04
CA SER A 138 12.72 11.21 -11.88
C SER A 138 11.99 11.66 -10.60
N THR A 139 10.95 12.48 -10.74
CA THR A 139 10.12 12.90 -9.59
C THR A 139 9.23 11.76 -9.11
N ALA A 140 8.63 10.99 -10.03
CA ALA A 140 7.85 9.81 -9.68
C ALA A 140 8.71 8.74 -8.99
N GLU A 141 9.92 8.52 -9.51
CA GLU A 141 10.92 7.62 -8.92
C GLU A 141 11.34 8.07 -7.52
N LEU A 142 11.59 9.36 -7.32
CA LEU A 142 11.91 9.94 -6.01
C LEU A 142 10.79 9.68 -4.98
N TYR A 143 9.53 9.85 -5.37
CA TYR A 143 8.39 9.57 -4.47
C TYR A 143 8.21 8.09 -4.18
N TYR A 144 8.40 7.23 -5.18
CA TYR A 144 8.35 5.78 -4.98
C TYR A 144 9.36 5.33 -3.93
N TYR A 145 10.63 5.74 -4.07
CA TYR A 145 11.66 5.39 -3.09
C TYR A 145 11.44 6.05 -1.73
N TYR A 146 10.83 7.23 -1.68
CA TYR A 146 10.44 7.82 -0.41
C TYR A 146 9.44 6.94 0.32
N VAL A 147 8.36 6.53 -0.34
CA VAL A 147 7.36 5.69 0.32
C VAL A 147 7.93 4.31 0.63
N ARG A 148 8.66 3.68 -0.30
CA ARG A 148 9.25 2.34 -0.10
C ARG A 148 10.25 2.30 1.06
N ASP A 149 11.14 3.29 1.14
CA ASP A 149 12.27 3.25 2.08
C ASP A 149 12.05 4.06 3.36
N HIS A 150 11.25 5.14 3.34
CA HIS A 150 11.03 6.04 4.47
C HIS A 150 9.70 5.84 5.18
N ILE A 151 8.83 4.96 4.69
CA ILE A 151 7.62 4.54 5.41
C ILE A 151 7.74 3.06 5.72
N PHE A 152 7.96 2.75 6.99
CA PHE A 152 8.22 1.38 7.38
C PHE A 152 6.94 0.56 7.40
N PHE A 153 7.01 -0.67 6.87
CA PHE A 153 5.94 -1.63 7.12
C PHE A 153 5.98 -2.06 8.60
N PRO A 154 4.83 -2.09 9.31
CA PRO A 154 4.78 -2.47 10.72
C PRO A 154 5.17 -3.95 10.93
N HIS A 155 6.13 -4.21 11.83
CA HIS A 155 6.55 -5.55 12.24
C HIS A 155 6.33 -5.75 13.73
N SER A 156 5.91 -6.95 14.14
CA SER A 156 5.56 -7.26 15.53
C SER A 156 6.75 -7.37 16.49
N SER A 157 8.00 -7.26 16.03
CA SER A 157 9.15 -7.65 16.84
C SER A 157 9.97 -6.55 17.49
N ASN A 158 9.80 -5.24 17.21
CA ASN A 158 10.62 -4.22 17.89
C ASN A 158 10.03 -2.80 18.04
N GLU A 159 8.80 -2.53 17.62
CA GLU A 159 8.19 -1.19 17.74
C GLU A 159 6.80 -1.24 18.38
N GLY A 160 6.70 -1.85 19.57
CA GLY A 160 5.54 -1.69 20.48
C GLY A 160 4.23 -2.33 20.02
N GLY A 161 4.11 -3.67 20.04
CA GLY A 161 2.83 -4.35 19.83
C GLY A 161 2.88 -5.85 20.11
N VAL A 162 1.86 -6.32 20.84
CA VAL A 162 1.58 -7.67 21.38
C VAL A 162 2.25 -8.84 20.65
N THR A 163 3.00 -9.66 21.41
CA THR A 163 3.57 -10.93 20.96
C THR A 163 2.48 -12.01 20.83
N ASN A 164 1.94 -12.25 19.63
CA ASN A 164 1.20 -13.48 19.36
C ASN A 164 1.78 -14.26 18.18
N ARG A 165 1.87 -15.59 18.36
CA ARG A 165 2.51 -16.57 17.46
C ARG A 165 1.67 -16.97 16.24
N ILE A 166 0.61 -16.22 15.91
CA ILE A 166 -0.23 -16.46 14.73
C ILE A 166 0.16 -15.46 13.64
N PRO A 167 0.73 -15.91 12.50
CA PRO A 167 1.03 -15.03 11.35
C PRO A 167 -0.22 -14.26 10.92
N GLY A 168 -0.12 -12.94 10.72
CA GLY A 168 -1.24 -12.09 10.29
C GLY A 168 -2.20 -11.62 11.40
N PHE A 169 -2.26 -12.30 12.55
CA PHE A 169 -3.12 -11.88 13.66
C PHE A 169 -2.61 -10.61 14.36
N ASN A 170 -1.29 -10.42 14.43
CA ASN A 170 -0.73 -9.15 14.92
C ASN A 170 -1.05 -8.00 13.98
N LEU A 171 -1.06 -8.20 12.65
CA LEU A 171 -1.51 -7.17 11.70
C LEU A 171 -2.99 -6.83 11.93
N LEU A 172 -3.82 -7.82 12.27
CA LEU A 172 -5.23 -7.63 12.61
C LEU A 172 -5.47 -6.92 13.95
N VAL A 173 -4.54 -7.04 14.91
CA VAL A 173 -4.66 -6.51 16.29
C VAL A 173 -3.91 -5.17 16.45
N THR A 174 -2.78 -4.94 15.80
CA THR A 174 -2.04 -3.65 15.82
C THR A 174 -2.68 -2.58 14.91
N THR A 175 -3.62 -2.97 14.05
CA THR A 175 -4.43 -2.06 13.20
C THR A 175 -5.74 -1.63 13.86
N THR A 176 -5.98 -1.99 15.12
CA THR A 176 -7.31 -1.85 15.73
C THR A 176 -7.71 -0.43 16.14
N SER A 177 -6.80 0.56 16.13
CA SER A 177 -7.17 1.99 16.28
C SER A 177 -6.96 2.85 15.02
N GLU A 178 -6.14 2.40 14.05
CA GLU A 178 -5.75 3.16 12.84
C GLU A 178 -5.83 2.24 11.60
N ARG A 179 -7.06 1.84 11.24
CA ARG A 179 -7.36 0.75 10.28
C ARG A 179 -6.84 0.97 8.85
N VAL A 180 -6.93 2.21 8.36
CA VAL A 180 -6.31 2.75 7.14
C VAL A 180 -6.05 4.23 7.44
N ARG A 181 -4.80 4.67 7.30
CA ARG A 181 -4.36 6.04 7.64
C ARG A 181 -4.50 6.96 6.45
N PHE A 182 -4.79 8.24 6.73
CA PHE A 182 -4.62 9.28 5.72
C PHE A 182 -3.12 9.42 5.38
N PRO A 183 -2.80 9.90 4.17
CA PRO A 183 -1.43 10.18 3.75
C PRO A 183 -0.60 10.98 4.77
N THR A 184 -1.16 12.06 5.32
CA THR A 184 -0.48 12.88 6.35
C THR A 184 -0.18 12.12 7.64
N GLU A 185 -1.10 11.26 8.11
CA GLU A 185 -0.88 10.41 9.28
C GLU A 185 0.21 9.38 9.03
N THR A 186 0.26 8.82 7.82
CA THR A 186 1.28 7.86 7.39
C THR A 186 2.67 8.51 7.43
N VAL A 187 2.79 9.74 6.93
CA VAL A 187 4.01 10.55 7.00
C VAL A 187 4.39 10.84 8.44
N ALA A 188 3.45 11.31 9.28
CA ALA A 188 3.70 11.64 10.67
C ALA A 188 4.17 10.43 11.51
N ALA A 189 3.63 9.24 11.21
CA ALA A 189 4.01 8.01 11.90
C ALA A 189 5.32 7.40 11.38
N GLY A 190 5.70 7.69 10.12
CA GLY A 190 6.82 7.02 9.45
C GLY A 190 6.64 5.50 9.31
N VAL A 191 5.40 5.02 9.46
CA VAL A 191 5.00 3.61 9.45
C VAL A 191 3.63 3.49 8.78
N GLY A 192 3.46 2.48 7.92
CA GLY A 192 2.21 2.23 7.23
C GLY A 192 2.14 0.83 6.60
N ALA A 193 0.95 0.22 6.60
CA ALA A 193 0.69 -1.02 5.88
C ALA A 193 0.53 -0.76 4.36
N CYS A 194 0.17 -1.78 3.58
CA CYS A 194 0.01 -1.66 2.12
C CYS A 194 -0.94 -0.53 1.69
N ALA A 195 -2.13 -0.46 2.29
CA ALA A 195 -3.09 0.61 1.99
C ALA A 195 -2.51 2.00 2.33
N ASP A 196 -1.93 2.17 3.51
CA ASP A 196 -1.35 3.44 3.97
C ASP A 196 -0.26 3.94 3.00
N GLN A 197 0.66 3.05 2.62
CA GLN A 197 1.75 3.38 1.70
C GLN A 197 1.24 3.68 0.28
N ALA A 198 0.31 2.87 -0.24
CA ALA A 198 -0.26 3.08 -1.56
C ALA A 198 -1.04 4.41 -1.64
N LEU A 199 -1.85 4.72 -0.62
CA LEU A 199 -2.59 5.98 -0.55
C LEU A 199 -1.62 7.17 -0.48
N LEU A 200 -0.56 7.09 0.34
CA LEU A 200 0.46 8.14 0.38
C LEU A 200 1.16 8.32 -0.98
N LEU A 201 1.61 7.24 -1.61
CA LEU A 201 2.27 7.31 -2.92
C LEU A 201 1.35 7.91 -3.99
N ALA A 202 0.09 7.47 -4.04
CA ALA A 202 -0.92 8.01 -4.94
C ALA A 202 -1.15 9.51 -4.68
N THR A 203 -1.21 9.95 -3.42
CA THR A 203 -1.33 11.37 -3.06
C THR A 203 -0.15 12.20 -3.54
N LEU A 204 1.09 11.76 -3.28
CA LEU A 204 2.29 12.52 -3.69
C LEU A 204 2.38 12.66 -5.22
N LEU A 205 2.05 11.60 -5.95
CA LEU A 205 1.98 11.62 -7.40
C LEU A 205 0.83 12.53 -7.88
N TYR A 206 -0.38 12.38 -7.33
CA TYR A 206 -1.53 13.17 -7.74
C TYR A 206 -1.35 14.68 -7.46
N MET A 207 -0.68 15.05 -6.37
CA MET A 207 -0.29 16.44 -6.07
C MET A 207 0.58 17.07 -7.16
N ASP A 208 1.42 16.27 -7.82
CA ASP A 208 2.27 16.71 -8.94
C ASP A 208 1.62 16.54 -10.32
N GLY A 209 0.33 16.23 -10.34
CA GLY A 209 -0.48 16.15 -11.55
C GLY A 209 -0.27 14.89 -12.38
N TYR A 210 0.28 13.82 -11.80
CA TYR A 210 0.29 12.51 -12.47
C TYR A 210 -1.13 11.93 -12.50
N GLU A 211 -1.44 11.21 -13.58
CA GLU A 211 -2.62 10.37 -13.64
C GLU A 211 -2.32 9.04 -12.92
N VAL A 212 -3.09 8.76 -11.87
CA VAL A 212 -2.87 7.62 -10.97
C VAL A 212 -4.17 6.91 -10.67
N ALA A 213 -4.07 5.61 -10.40
CA ALA A 213 -5.11 4.79 -9.84
C ALA A 213 -4.60 4.05 -8.60
N ILE A 214 -5.51 3.72 -7.70
CA ILE A 214 -5.26 2.73 -6.65
C ILE A 214 -5.80 1.39 -7.13
N GLY A 215 -5.10 0.30 -6.82
CA GLY A 215 -5.60 -1.03 -7.14
C GLY A 215 -5.38 -2.04 -6.05
N THR A 216 -6.15 -3.11 -6.13
CA THR A 216 -6.21 -4.20 -5.17
C THR A 216 -5.87 -5.51 -5.84
N ALA A 217 -5.18 -6.37 -5.11
CA ALA A 217 -5.00 -7.78 -5.44
C ALA A 217 -5.10 -8.59 -4.15
N PRO A 218 -5.32 -9.92 -4.17
CA PRO A 218 -5.31 -10.68 -2.93
C PRO A 218 -3.92 -10.70 -2.30
N SER A 219 -3.88 -10.49 -0.99
CA SER A 219 -2.65 -10.46 -0.18
C SER A 219 -2.09 -11.84 0.05
N ILE A 220 -2.95 -12.81 0.36
CA ILE A 220 -2.59 -14.22 0.56
C ILE A 220 -3.52 -15.03 -0.31
N GLY A 221 -2.98 -16.03 -1.00
CA GLY A 221 -3.80 -16.93 -1.79
C GLY A 221 -3.10 -18.22 -2.19
N THR A 222 -3.90 -19.21 -2.53
CA THR A 222 -3.44 -20.50 -3.06
C THR A 222 -4.38 -20.89 -4.20
N LYS A 223 -3.78 -21.27 -5.33
CA LYS A 223 -4.52 -21.80 -6.46
C LYS A 223 -4.94 -23.24 -6.16
N ASN A 224 -6.24 -23.50 -6.22
CA ASN A 224 -6.83 -24.81 -6.04
C ASN A 224 -6.68 -25.65 -7.32
N GLU A 225 -6.87 -26.96 -7.21
CA GLU A 225 -6.76 -27.90 -8.35
C GLU A 225 -7.76 -27.58 -9.47
N ASP A 226 -8.92 -27.03 -9.13
CA ASP A 226 -9.96 -26.59 -10.07
C ASP A 226 -9.65 -25.22 -10.72
N GLY A 227 -8.51 -24.61 -10.39
CA GLY A 227 -8.08 -23.31 -10.89
C GLY A 227 -8.62 -22.11 -10.13
N SER A 228 -9.54 -22.30 -9.17
CA SER A 228 -10.01 -21.22 -8.29
C SER A 228 -8.93 -20.79 -7.30
N ILE A 229 -9.08 -19.61 -6.68
CA ILE A 229 -8.13 -19.09 -5.70
C ILE A 229 -8.81 -19.01 -4.33
N THR A 230 -8.28 -19.75 -3.36
CA THR A 230 -8.57 -19.50 -1.94
C THR A 230 -7.68 -18.37 -1.46
N TRP A 231 -8.25 -17.29 -0.96
CA TRP A 231 -7.53 -16.06 -0.61
C TRP A 231 -8.03 -15.40 0.68
N ALA A 232 -7.16 -14.56 1.24
CA ALA A 232 -7.43 -13.76 2.42
C ALA A 232 -6.69 -12.43 2.37
N GLY A 233 -7.40 -11.36 2.70
CA GLY A 233 -6.93 -9.98 2.75
C GLY A 233 -6.70 -9.39 1.36
N TYR A 234 -6.94 -8.09 1.23
CA TYR A 234 -6.48 -7.32 0.08
C TYR A 234 -5.07 -6.77 0.32
N HIS A 235 -4.27 -6.80 -0.74
CA HIS A 235 -3.09 -5.99 -0.94
C HIS A 235 -3.47 -4.76 -1.77
N VAL A 236 -2.80 -3.63 -1.54
CA VAL A 236 -3.06 -2.37 -2.24
C VAL A 236 -1.77 -1.86 -2.86
N CYS A 237 -1.85 -1.44 -4.12
CA CYS A 237 -0.76 -0.86 -4.89
C CYS A 237 -1.23 0.38 -5.67
N VAL A 238 -0.29 1.07 -6.31
CA VAL A 238 -0.57 2.25 -7.15
C VAL A 238 -0.31 1.90 -8.60
N TYR A 239 -1.19 2.35 -9.50
CA TYR A 239 -0.96 2.34 -10.93
C TYR A 239 -0.64 3.77 -11.35
N LEU A 240 0.52 3.95 -11.99
CA LEU A 240 0.97 5.22 -12.56
C LEU A 240 0.91 5.14 -14.08
N LYS A 241 0.25 6.10 -14.72
CA LYS A 241 0.21 6.16 -16.18
C LYS A 241 1.60 6.49 -16.72
N ASP A 242 2.03 5.75 -17.72
CA ASP A 242 3.24 6.05 -18.47
C ASP A 242 2.97 7.24 -19.39
N GLU A 243 3.63 8.37 -19.11
CA GLU A 243 3.52 9.62 -19.88
C GLU A 243 4.34 9.60 -21.20
N GLY A 244 4.88 8.44 -21.60
CA GLY A 244 5.72 8.26 -22.79
C GLY A 244 7.18 7.93 -22.50
N TRP A 245 7.48 7.49 -21.28
CA TRP A 245 8.79 7.02 -20.84
C TRP A 245 9.15 5.63 -21.41
N GLY A 246 8.14 4.85 -21.84
CA GLY A 246 8.35 3.56 -22.48
C GLY A 246 8.62 2.41 -21.51
N ILE A 247 8.19 2.57 -20.26
CA ILE A 247 8.38 1.58 -19.17
C ILE A 247 7.05 0.98 -18.69
N GLY A 248 5.91 1.57 -19.05
CA GLY A 248 4.58 1.02 -18.82
C GLY A 248 4.40 -0.27 -19.60
N ARG A 249 3.89 -1.30 -18.91
CA ARG A 249 3.73 -2.65 -19.48
C ARG A 249 2.27 -3.12 -19.50
N HIS A 250 1.39 -2.43 -18.77
CA HIS A 250 0.03 -2.88 -18.55
C HIS A 250 -0.95 -1.99 -19.30
N GLU A 251 -1.72 -2.60 -20.20
CA GLU A 251 -2.84 -1.93 -20.88
C GLU A 251 -4.12 -2.30 -20.13
N LEU A 252 -4.71 -1.30 -19.47
CA LEU A 252 -5.94 -1.44 -18.70
C LEU A 252 -7.10 -0.89 -19.52
N LYS A 253 -8.30 -1.46 -19.36
CA LYS A 253 -9.49 -1.05 -20.12
C LYS A 253 -10.25 0.04 -19.38
N ASP A 254 -11.23 -0.38 -18.58
CA ASP A 254 -12.05 0.48 -17.75
C ASP A 254 -11.77 0.14 -16.30
N ASP A 255 -11.82 1.14 -15.43
CA ASP A 255 -11.72 0.97 -13.99
C ASP A 255 -13.02 0.42 -13.38
N GLU A 256 -13.02 0.17 -12.07
CA GLU A 256 -14.17 -0.38 -11.34
C GLU A 256 -15.44 0.49 -11.39
N PHE A 257 -15.33 1.76 -11.80
CA PHE A 257 -16.43 2.69 -11.97
C PHE A 257 -16.79 2.94 -13.43
N GLY A 258 -16.12 2.25 -14.37
CA GLY A 258 -16.33 2.40 -15.81
C GLY A 258 -15.59 3.57 -16.44
N ASN A 259 -14.62 4.16 -15.75
CA ASN A 259 -13.77 5.20 -16.32
C ASN A 259 -12.67 4.58 -17.18
N LYS A 260 -12.38 5.18 -18.33
CA LYS A 260 -11.34 4.69 -19.23
C LYS A 260 -9.94 4.86 -18.65
N MET A 261 -9.13 3.82 -18.72
CA MET A 261 -7.72 3.82 -18.32
C MET A 261 -6.79 3.72 -19.54
N ASP A 262 -7.02 4.60 -20.52
CA ASP A 262 -6.28 4.60 -21.78
C ASP A 262 -4.76 4.71 -21.59
N GLY A 263 -3.99 3.98 -22.39
CA GLY A 263 -2.52 4.01 -22.41
C GLY A 263 -1.88 2.85 -21.65
N LYS A 264 -0.59 3.01 -21.33
CA LYS A 264 0.18 2.01 -20.60
C LYS A 264 0.40 2.46 -19.17
N TRP A 265 0.37 1.50 -18.26
CA TRP A 265 0.46 1.73 -16.83
C TRP A 265 1.64 0.95 -16.23
N ILE A 266 2.15 1.51 -15.14
CA ILE A 266 3.22 0.98 -14.30
C ILE A 266 2.61 0.65 -12.96
N ILE A 267 2.85 -0.55 -12.44
CA ILE A 267 2.46 -0.89 -11.08
C ILE A 267 3.58 -0.51 -10.14
N LEU A 268 3.25 0.27 -9.12
CA LEU A 268 4.14 0.71 -8.06
C LEU A 268 3.66 0.11 -6.75
N ASP A 269 4.49 -0.77 -6.19
CA ASP A 269 4.18 -1.51 -4.97
C ASP A 269 5.26 -1.25 -3.89
N PRO A 270 5.08 -0.20 -3.08
CA PRO A 270 6.13 0.28 -2.17
C PRO A 270 6.35 -0.62 -0.94
N ILE A 271 5.47 -1.59 -0.65
CA ILE A 271 5.71 -2.45 0.53
C ILE A 271 6.91 -3.39 0.33
N ASN A 272 7.33 -3.65 -0.91
CA ASN A 272 8.46 -4.51 -1.26
C ASN A 272 9.82 -3.82 -1.03
N SER A 273 10.03 -3.34 0.19
CA SER A 273 11.25 -2.68 0.66
C SER A 273 12.30 -3.69 1.16
N PRO A 274 13.60 -3.34 1.17
CA PRO A 274 14.67 -4.19 1.72
C PRO A 274 14.38 -4.70 3.13
N ARG A 275 13.83 -3.85 4.00
CA ARG A 275 13.48 -4.21 5.38
C ARG A 275 12.30 -5.19 5.45
N HIS A 276 11.28 -4.97 4.62
CA HIS A 276 10.03 -5.72 4.73
C HIS A 276 10.08 -7.07 4.01
N VAL A 277 10.69 -7.13 2.83
CA VAL A 277 10.64 -8.30 1.93
C VAL A 277 11.09 -9.60 2.60
N GLN A 278 12.09 -9.53 3.49
CA GLN A 278 12.62 -10.70 4.21
C GLN A 278 11.59 -11.34 5.15
N ASN A 279 10.56 -10.59 5.54
CA ASN A 279 9.49 -10.99 6.43
C ASN A 279 8.14 -11.14 5.72
N MET A 280 8.08 -10.86 4.41
CA MET A 280 6.85 -10.84 3.66
C MET A 280 6.37 -12.27 3.37
N ARG A 281 5.12 -12.56 3.75
CA ARG A 281 4.46 -13.87 3.52
C ARG A 281 3.27 -13.76 2.56
N MET A 282 3.25 -12.70 1.77
CA MET A 282 2.17 -12.35 0.83
C MET A 282 2.43 -12.96 -0.55
N MET A 283 1.37 -13.13 -1.34
CA MET A 283 1.50 -13.40 -2.77
C MET A 283 2.27 -12.25 -3.42
N GLY A 284 3.30 -12.60 -4.18
CA GLY A 284 4.14 -11.62 -4.85
C GLY A 284 5.29 -11.06 -4.01
N GLY A 285 5.46 -11.50 -2.76
CA GLY A 285 6.65 -11.20 -1.97
C GLY A 285 7.89 -12.00 -2.41
N GLY A 286 9.04 -11.67 -1.82
CA GLY A 286 10.29 -12.42 -2.01
C GLY A 286 11.37 -11.72 -2.82
N LYS A 287 11.10 -10.52 -3.38
CA LYS A 287 12.13 -9.62 -3.93
C LYS A 287 11.84 -8.17 -3.56
N VAL A 288 12.90 -7.38 -3.40
CA VAL A 288 12.77 -5.91 -3.40
C VAL A 288 12.27 -5.50 -4.78
N LEU A 289 11.35 -4.55 -4.84
CA LEU A 289 10.92 -3.96 -6.10
C LEU A 289 11.59 -2.60 -6.26
N GLU A 290 12.25 -2.40 -7.40
CA GLU A 290 12.70 -1.09 -7.85
C GLU A 290 11.58 -0.37 -8.61
N PHE A 291 11.77 0.91 -8.90
CA PHE A 291 10.78 1.68 -9.65
C PHE A 291 10.55 1.05 -11.03
N GLY A 292 9.28 0.75 -11.32
CA GLY A 292 8.89 0.13 -12.57
C GLY A 292 9.15 -1.37 -12.65
N ASP A 293 9.47 -2.06 -11.55
CA ASP A 293 9.42 -3.52 -11.47
C ASP A 293 7.99 -4.03 -11.32
N ASP A 294 7.67 -5.13 -11.99
CA ASP A 294 6.40 -5.81 -11.78
C ASP A 294 6.40 -6.61 -10.47
N PRO A 295 5.31 -6.53 -9.69
CA PRO A 295 5.15 -7.34 -8.50
C PRO A 295 4.92 -8.81 -8.89
N ALA A 296 5.47 -9.73 -8.09
CA ALA A 296 5.47 -11.14 -8.47
C ALA A 296 4.08 -11.81 -8.40
N TRP A 297 3.07 -11.16 -7.81
CA TRP A 297 1.69 -11.69 -7.78
C TRP A 297 1.05 -11.73 -9.17
N LEU A 298 1.55 -10.97 -10.13
CA LEU A 298 1.14 -11.04 -11.55
C LEU A 298 1.47 -12.38 -12.21
N ASN A 299 2.43 -13.14 -11.66
CA ASN A 299 2.71 -14.50 -12.13
C ASN A 299 1.66 -15.52 -11.64
N ILE A 300 0.82 -15.12 -10.68
CA ILE A 300 -0.15 -16.00 -10.02
C ILE A 300 -1.57 -15.67 -10.47
N ILE A 301 -1.88 -14.38 -10.68
CA ILE A 301 -3.23 -13.87 -10.93
C ILE A 301 -3.23 -12.96 -12.17
N SER A 302 -4.19 -13.17 -13.06
CA SER A 302 -4.42 -12.34 -14.25
C SER A 302 -5.15 -11.03 -13.89
N PHE A 303 -4.97 -9.97 -14.68
CA PHE A 303 -5.77 -8.75 -14.56
C PHE A 303 -7.26 -8.94 -14.84
N ASP A 304 -7.63 -10.01 -15.57
CA ASP A 304 -9.04 -10.35 -15.82
C ASP A 304 -9.67 -11.10 -14.62
N ASP A 305 -8.90 -11.39 -13.57
CA ASP A 305 -9.41 -12.05 -12.37
C ASP A 305 -10.26 -11.06 -11.55
N PRO A 306 -11.48 -11.43 -11.11
CA PRO A 306 -12.36 -10.54 -10.36
C PRO A 306 -11.82 -10.11 -9.00
N LEU A 307 -10.72 -10.72 -8.54
CA LEU A 307 -10.04 -10.33 -7.31
C LEU A 307 -9.02 -9.20 -7.51
N VAL A 308 -8.69 -8.88 -8.75
CA VAL A 308 -7.87 -7.73 -9.12
C VAL A 308 -8.80 -6.60 -9.51
N GLY A 309 -8.62 -5.44 -8.88
CA GLY A 309 -9.42 -4.25 -9.13
C GLY A 309 -8.55 -3.01 -9.16
N TYR A 310 -9.02 -1.97 -9.83
CA TYR A 310 -8.35 -0.68 -9.89
C TYR A 310 -9.35 0.45 -10.13
N ALA A 311 -9.06 1.62 -9.58
CA ALA A 311 -9.90 2.80 -9.69
C ALA A 311 -9.05 4.07 -9.82
N LEU A 312 -9.37 4.90 -10.81
CA LEU A 312 -8.71 6.19 -10.99
C LEU A 312 -8.93 7.10 -9.79
N ILE A 313 -7.91 7.89 -9.47
CA ILE A 313 -8.08 9.01 -8.56
C ILE A 313 -8.79 10.14 -9.29
N ASP A 314 -10.01 10.45 -8.84
CA ASP A 314 -10.90 11.40 -9.49
C ASP A 314 -11.45 12.44 -8.49
N GLU A 315 -11.15 13.70 -8.77
CA GLU A 315 -11.53 14.83 -7.94
C GLU A 315 -13.06 15.03 -7.89
N LYS A 316 -13.77 14.74 -8.98
CA LYS A 316 -15.23 14.90 -9.05
C LYS A 316 -15.91 13.87 -8.15
N ALA A 317 -15.56 12.59 -8.27
CA ALA A 317 -16.08 11.51 -7.44
C ALA A 317 -15.76 11.76 -5.96
N ALA A 318 -14.57 12.27 -5.63
CA ALA A 318 -14.24 12.61 -4.25
C ALA A 318 -15.11 13.76 -3.69
N LYS A 319 -15.45 14.77 -4.51
CA LYS A 319 -16.39 15.83 -4.10
C LYS A 319 -17.79 15.28 -3.89
N GLU A 320 -18.26 14.41 -4.78
CA GLU A 320 -19.58 13.78 -4.65
C GLU A 320 -19.67 12.88 -3.41
N PHE A 321 -18.59 12.19 -3.05
CA PHE A 321 -18.50 11.39 -1.82
C PHE A 321 -18.54 12.23 -0.52
N SER A 322 -18.20 13.51 -0.61
CA SER A 322 -18.16 14.44 0.54
C SER A 322 -19.52 14.98 0.97
N VAL A 323 -20.53 14.87 0.09
CA VAL A 323 -21.93 15.31 0.29
C VAL A 323 -22.72 14.25 1.06
#